data_AF-A0A402CD17-F1
#
_entry.id   AF-A0A402CD17-F1
#
_cell.length_a   1.000
_cell.length_b   1.000
_cell.length_c   1.000
_cell.angle_alpha   90.00
_cell.angle_beta   90.00
_cell.angle_gamma   90.00
#
_symmetry.space_group_name_H-M   'P 1'
#
loop_
_entity.id
_entity.type
_entity.pdbx_description
1 polymer ?
#
loop_
_entity_poly.entity_id
_entity_poly.type
_entity_poly.pdbx_seq_one_letter_code
_entity_poly.pdbx_strand_id
1 'polypeptide(L)'
;MINSAFVLTGVLILVGAVCLRGFLPPGILRRVALALFGVAAVSAALTGLVPIDVDAHLHQVVATPTFVARNAAMLVVAVGLYERWRAFALWTGLCGLVGVLGTAAILLPGAPFGITERCALYPFIVWVVTAGFSALRARAWETSPETP
;
A
#
# COMPACT_ATOMS: atom_id res chain seq x y z
N MET A 1 -6.64 21.76 -1.63
CA MET A 1 -6.87 20.66 -2.60
C MET A 1 -6.15 19.36 -2.23
N ILE A 2 -4.89 19.40 -1.76
CA ILE A 2 -4.13 18.16 -1.42
C ILE A 2 -4.69 17.40 -0.20
N ASN A 3 -5.22 18.11 0.79
CA ASN A 3 -5.79 17.56 2.02
C ASN A 3 -6.91 16.54 1.76
N SER A 4 -7.85 16.87 0.87
CA SER A 4 -8.93 15.97 0.47
C SER A 4 -8.41 14.73 -0.27
N ALA A 5 -7.32 14.86 -1.03
CA ALA A 5 -6.70 13.73 -1.72
C ALA A 5 -6.09 12.72 -0.73
N PHE A 6 -5.51 13.18 0.38
CA PHE A 6 -5.04 12.29 1.45
C PHE A 6 -6.18 11.54 2.14
N VAL A 7 -7.29 12.23 2.44
CA VAL A 7 -8.51 11.58 2.98
C VAL A 7 -9.02 10.52 2.02
N LEU A 8 -9.18 10.86 0.74
CA LEU A 8 -9.61 9.92 -0.29
C LEU A 8 -8.64 8.74 -0.44
N THR A 9 -7.33 8.99 -0.37
CA THR A 9 -6.31 7.92 -0.40
C THR A 9 -6.50 6.95 0.76
N GLY A 10 -6.76 7.45 1.97
CA GLY A 10 -7.06 6.60 3.12
C GLY A 10 -8.28 5.71 2.91
N VAL A 11 -9.38 6.28 2.39
CA VAL A 11 -10.60 5.53 2.05
C VAL A 11 -10.31 4.46 0.99
N LEU A 12 -9.59 4.81 -0.07
CA LEU A 12 -9.27 3.88 -1.16
C LEU A 12 -8.35 2.74 -0.68
N ILE A 13 -7.40 3.00 0.21
CA ILE A 13 -6.57 1.95 0.83
C ILE A 13 -7.45 0.97 1.61
N LEU A 14 -8.39 1.47 2.41
CA LEU A 14 -9.29 0.64 3.20
C LEU A 14 -10.19 -0.23 2.31
N VAL A 15 -10.80 0.36 1.28
CA VAL A 15 -11.63 -0.35 0.30
C VAL A 15 -10.80 -1.40 -0.44
N GLY A 16 -9.59 -1.04 -0.89
CA GLY A 16 -8.67 -1.97 -1.55
C GLY A 16 -8.30 -3.15 -0.65
N ALA A 17 -8.05 -2.92 0.64
CA ALA A 17 -7.77 -3.98 1.60
C ALA A 17 -8.95 -4.95 1.78
N VAL A 18 -10.18 -4.42 1.86
CA VAL A 18 -11.39 -5.26 1.92
C VAL A 18 -11.53 -6.11 0.65
N CYS A 19 -11.32 -5.53 -0.53
CA CYS A 19 -11.34 -6.25 -1.80
C CYS A 19 -10.24 -7.32 -1.89
N LEU A 20 -9.05 -7.06 -1.33
CA LEU A 20 -7.91 -7.98 -1.34
C LEU A 20 -8.09 -9.17 -0.39
N ARG A 21 -8.92 -9.02 0.67
CA ARG A 21 -9.13 -10.04 1.71
C ARG A 21 -9.42 -11.44 1.17
N GLY A 22 -10.21 -11.53 0.09
CA GLY A 22 -10.63 -12.81 -0.51
C GLY A 22 -9.50 -13.54 -1.27
N PHE A 23 -8.48 -12.80 -1.71
CA PHE A 23 -7.35 -13.37 -2.45
C PHE A 23 -6.24 -13.89 -1.53
N LEU A 24 -6.13 -13.34 -0.32
CA LEU A 24 -5.13 -13.75 0.66
C LEU A 24 -5.50 -15.08 1.34
N PRO A 25 -4.52 -15.98 1.56
CA PRO A 25 -4.78 -17.23 2.28
C PRO A 25 -5.26 -16.94 3.71
N PRO A 26 -6.21 -17.74 4.25
CA PRO A 26 -6.64 -17.57 5.63
C PRO A 26 -5.48 -17.81 6.59
N GLY A 27 -5.32 -16.94 7.60
CA GLY A 27 -4.27 -17.08 8.60
C GLY A 27 -3.73 -15.75 9.10
N ILE A 28 -2.56 -15.81 9.72
CA ILE A 28 -1.88 -14.66 10.32
C ILE A 28 -1.48 -13.62 9.27
N LEU A 29 -0.96 -14.03 8.11
CA LEU A 29 -0.51 -13.12 7.06
C LEU A 29 -1.65 -12.22 6.56
N ARG A 30 -2.85 -12.79 6.34
CA ARG A 30 -4.03 -12.01 5.98
C ARG A 30 -4.39 -10.99 7.06
N ARG A 31 -4.40 -11.40 8.33
CA ARG A 31 -4.73 -10.49 9.44
C ARG A 31 -3.73 -9.34 9.53
N VAL A 32 -2.43 -9.66 9.45
CA VAL A 32 -1.34 -8.67 9.50
C VAL A 32 -1.41 -7.71 8.32
N ALA A 33 -1.55 -8.21 7.08
CA ALA A 33 -1.65 -7.35 5.90
C ALA A 33 -2.84 -6.39 5.99
N LEU A 34 -4.02 -6.88 6.39
CA LEU A 34 -5.21 -6.05 6.53
C LEU A 34 -5.09 -5.04 7.68
N ALA A 35 -4.49 -5.43 8.81
CA ALA A 35 -4.23 -4.50 9.91
C ALA A 35 -3.26 -3.38 9.50
N LEU A 36 -2.18 -3.72 8.79
CA LEU A 36 -1.22 -2.75 8.28
C LEU A 36 -1.86 -1.80 7.26
N PHE A 37 -2.69 -2.30 6.34
CA PHE A 37 -3.46 -1.42 5.45
C PHE A 37 -4.46 -0.55 6.20
N GLY A 38 -5.09 -1.06 7.27
CA GLY A 38 -5.94 -0.26 8.14
C GLY A 38 -5.19 0.89 8.82
N VAL A 39 -4.00 0.62 9.37
CA VAL A 39 -3.13 1.66 9.94
C VAL A 39 -2.74 2.68 8.87
N ALA A 40 -2.35 2.23 7.68
CA ALA A 40 -2.01 3.12 6.57
C ALA A 40 -3.20 3.99 6.15
N ALA A 41 -4.40 3.42 6.06
CA ALA A 41 -5.62 4.13 5.70
C ALA A 41 -5.95 5.24 6.71
N VAL A 42 -5.90 4.93 8.01
CA VAL A 42 -6.15 5.91 9.08
C VAL A 42 -5.10 7.01 9.07
N SER A 43 -3.82 6.66 8.95
CA SER A 43 -2.73 7.62 8.89
C SER A 43 -2.83 8.55 7.68
N ALA A 44 -3.12 8.01 6.50
CA ALA A 44 -3.33 8.81 5.30
C ALA A 44 -4.52 9.78 5.46
N ALA A 45 -5.63 9.31 6.04
CA ALA A 45 -6.78 10.17 6.29
C ALA A 45 -6.48 11.29 7.28
N LEU A 46 -5.81 10.98 8.39
CA LEU A 46 -5.38 11.98 9.39
C LEU A 46 -4.40 13.00 8.80
N THR A 47 -3.52 12.59 7.89
CA THR A 47 -2.62 13.49 7.15
C THR A 47 -3.39 14.54 6.35
N GLY A 48 -4.53 14.16 5.78
CA GLY A 48 -5.43 15.11 5.11
C GLY A 48 -6.13 16.08 6.04
N LEU A 49 -6.27 15.74 7.33
CA LEU A 49 -6.88 16.61 8.34
C LEU A 49 -5.88 17.56 9.00
N VAL A 50 -4.58 17.34 8.80
CA VAL A 50 -3.49 18.20 9.31
C VAL A 50 -2.79 18.85 8.12
N PRO A 51 -3.16 20.07 7.72
CA PRO A 51 -2.50 20.77 6.63
C PRO A 51 -1.01 21.02 6.95
N ILE A 52 -0.12 20.76 5.99
CA ILE A 52 1.33 20.91 6.18
C ILE A 52 1.75 22.37 6.43
N ASP A 53 0.98 23.32 5.92
CA ASP A 53 1.15 24.76 6.09
C ASP A 53 0.69 25.27 7.47
N VAL A 54 -0.08 24.47 8.21
CA VAL A 54 -0.53 24.81 9.58
C VAL A 54 0.42 24.21 10.62
N ASP A 55 0.73 22.92 10.50
CA ASP A 55 1.67 22.24 11.41
C ASP A 55 2.43 21.15 10.65
N ALA A 56 3.60 21.51 10.14
CA ALA A 56 4.45 20.61 9.37
C ALA A 56 4.97 19.43 10.21
N HIS A 57 5.22 19.64 11.51
CA HIS A 57 5.73 18.59 12.38
C HIS A 57 4.63 17.56 12.65
N LEU A 58 3.44 18.01 13.06
CA LEU A 58 2.30 17.12 13.26
C LEU A 58 1.91 16.41 11.96
N HIS A 59 1.92 17.12 10.81
CA HIS A 59 1.68 16.52 9.49
C HIS A 59 2.62 15.35 9.23
N GLN A 60 3.92 15.52 9.45
CA GLN A 60 4.92 14.46 9.28
C GLN A 60 4.68 13.30 10.25
N VAL A 61 4.36 13.58 11.51
CA VAL A 61 4.07 12.55 12.52
C VAL A 61 2.86 11.72 12.12
N VAL A 62 1.78 12.33 11.64
CA VAL A 62 0.57 11.59 11.24
C VAL A 62 0.72 10.92 9.88
N ALA A 63 1.61 11.41 9.00
CA ALA A 63 1.86 10.83 7.67
C ALA A 63 2.84 9.65 7.70
N THR A 64 3.86 9.68 8.55
CA THR A 64 4.90 8.65 8.61
C THR A 64 4.35 7.21 8.72
N PRO A 65 3.33 6.92 9.55
CA PRO A 65 2.78 5.58 9.65
C PRO A 65 2.24 5.03 8.32
N THR A 66 1.69 5.86 7.43
CA THR A 66 1.20 5.38 6.13
C THR A 66 2.33 4.92 5.21
N PHE A 67 3.52 5.52 5.29
CA PHE A 67 4.67 5.07 4.51
C PHE A 67 5.14 3.71 5.00
N VAL A 68 5.31 3.56 6.31
CA VAL A 68 5.80 2.30 6.91
C VAL A 68 4.78 1.19 6.71
N ALA A 69 3.53 1.42 7.12
CA ALA A 69 2.52 0.36 7.20
C ALA A 69 2.13 -0.19 5.82
N ARG A 70 1.94 0.66 4.80
CA ARG A 70 1.56 0.17 3.45
C ARG A 70 2.69 -0.61 2.79
N ASN A 71 3.94 -0.18 2.98
CA ASN A 71 5.09 -0.83 2.37
C ASN A 71 5.35 -2.19 3.05
N ALA A 72 5.22 -2.25 4.38
CA ALA A 72 5.23 -3.50 5.12
C ALA A 72 4.07 -4.43 4.70
N ALA A 73 2.86 -3.90 4.50
CA ALA A 73 1.71 -4.68 4.06
C ALA A 73 1.96 -5.35 2.71
N MET A 74 2.57 -4.65 1.74
CA MET A 74 2.94 -5.25 0.45
C MET A 74 3.89 -6.44 0.63
N LEU A 75 4.90 -6.34 1.51
CA LEU A 75 5.79 -7.48 1.78
C LEU A 75 5.03 -8.69 2.36
N VAL A 76 4.09 -8.45 3.27
CA VAL A 76 3.24 -9.52 3.83
C VAL A 76 2.33 -10.14 2.77
N VAL A 77 1.77 -9.32 1.87
CA VAL A 77 0.96 -9.79 0.72
C VAL A 77 1.82 -10.62 -0.23
N ALA A 78 3.04 -10.18 -0.53
CA ALA A 78 3.97 -10.92 -1.39
C ALA A 78 4.26 -12.32 -0.83
N VAL A 79 4.56 -12.42 0.47
CA VAL A 79 4.76 -13.72 1.13
C VAL A 79 3.48 -14.57 1.06
N GLY A 80 2.32 -13.98 1.38
CA GLY A 80 1.05 -14.71 1.39
C GLY A 80 0.59 -15.22 0.02
N LEU A 81 1.03 -14.58 -1.07
CA LEU A 81 0.64 -14.95 -2.42
C LEU A 81 1.72 -15.73 -3.20
N TYR A 82 2.90 -15.96 -2.62
CA TYR A 82 4.05 -16.51 -3.33
C TYR A 82 3.77 -17.87 -3.98
N GLU A 83 3.19 -18.80 -3.22
CA GLU A 83 2.91 -20.16 -3.69
C GLU A 83 1.82 -20.21 -4.77
N ARG A 84 0.80 -19.34 -4.65
CA ARG A 84 -0.36 -19.34 -5.56
C ARG A 84 -0.09 -18.53 -6.83
N TRP A 85 0.47 -17.32 -6.68
CA TRP A 85 0.59 -16.31 -7.74
C TRP A 85 2.00 -15.71 -7.77
N ARG A 86 3.00 -16.56 -8.01
CA ARG A 86 4.43 -16.25 -7.87
C ARG A 86 4.89 -14.97 -8.60
N ALA A 87 4.49 -14.76 -9.85
CA ALA A 87 4.87 -13.56 -10.59
C ALA A 87 4.32 -12.27 -9.96
N PHE A 88 3.04 -12.27 -9.56
CA PHE A 88 2.40 -11.14 -8.89
C PHE A 88 2.98 -10.91 -7.49
N ALA A 89 3.33 -11.98 -6.77
CA ALA A 89 3.99 -11.91 -5.49
C ALA A 89 5.38 -11.28 -5.59
N LEU A 90 6.20 -11.67 -6.58
CA LEU A 90 7.52 -11.08 -6.82
C LEU A 90 7.41 -9.59 -7.17
N TRP A 91 6.46 -9.22 -8.02
CA TRP A 91 6.17 -7.82 -8.35
C TRP A 91 5.76 -7.01 -7.10
N THR A 92 4.83 -7.56 -6.31
CA THR A 92 4.39 -6.96 -5.05
C THR A 92 5.56 -6.79 -4.07
N GLY A 93 6.42 -7.81 -3.96
CA GLY A 93 7.63 -7.78 -3.12
C GLY A 93 8.62 -6.72 -3.57
N LEU A 94 8.84 -6.57 -4.89
CA LEU A 94 9.69 -5.52 -5.45
C LEU A 94 9.14 -4.12 -5.13
N CYS A 95 7.84 -3.88 -5.35
CA CYS A 95 7.22 -2.61 -5.00
C CYS A 95 7.33 -2.31 -3.50
N GLY A 96 7.08 -3.32 -2.66
CA GLY A 96 7.26 -3.24 -1.21
C GLY A 96 8.68 -2.90 -0.80
N LEU A 97 9.67 -3.58 -1.38
CA LEU A 97 11.08 -3.36 -1.08
C LEU A 97 11.54 -1.96 -1.47
N VAL A 98 11.23 -1.52 -2.69
CA VAL A 98 11.57 -0.15 -3.14
C VAL A 98 10.90 0.89 -2.23
N GLY A 99 9.64 0.66 -1.83
CA GLY A 99 8.92 1.52 -0.90
C GLY A 99 9.56 1.60 0.49
N VAL A 100 9.98 0.46 1.06
CA VAL A 100 10.70 0.40 2.33
C VAL A 100 12.05 1.12 2.23
N LEU A 101 12.81 0.86 1.16
CA LEU A 101 14.11 1.52 0.95
C LEU A 101 13.96 3.02 0.78
N GLY A 102 12.95 3.48 0.04
CA GLY A 102 12.61 4.91 -0.07
C GLY A 102 12.24 5.52 1.28
N THR A 103 11.44 4.81 2.08
CA THR A 103 11.03 5.25 3.43
C THR A 103 12.25 5.37 4.35
N ALA A 104 13.14 4.38 4.33
CA ALA A 104 14.37 4.41 5.13
C ALA A 104 15.32 5.52 4.68
N ALA A 105 15.41 5.77 3.36
CA ALA A 105 16.29 6.79 2.80
C ALA A 105 15.87 8.23 3.17
N ILE A 106 14.60 8.47 3.52
CA ILE A 106 14.15 9.76 4.05
C ILE A 106 14.88 10.11 5.37
N LEU A 107 15.29 9.10 6.15
CA LEU A 107 15.97 9.29 7.43
C LEU A 107 17.47 9.54 7.28
N LEU A 108 18.03 9.41 6.07
CA LEU A 108 19.46 9.56 5.84
C LEU A 108 19.85 11.04 5.71
N PRO A 109 20.84 11.52 6.48
CA PRO A 109 21.35 12.89 6.34
C PRO A 109 21.87 13.15 4.91
N GLY A 110 21.45 14.25 4.31
CA GLY A 110 21.89 14.67 2.97
C GLY A 110 21.22 13.94 1.80
N ALA A 111 20.29 13.01 2.06
CA ALA A 111 19.54 12.36 0.98
C ALA A 111 18.57 13.37 0.30
N PRO A 112 18.44 13.35 -1.04
CA PRO A 112 17.52 14.26 -1.73
C PRO A 112 16.07 13.89 -1.42
N PHE A 113 15.41 14.67 -0.56
CA PHE A 113 14.05 14.39 -0.06
C PHE A 113 13.06 14.08 -1.20
N GLY A 114 13.12 14.84 -2.31
CA GLY A 114 12.19 14.65 -3.42
C GLY A 114 12.26 13.26 -4.05
N ILE A 115 13.46 12.68 -4.22
CA ILE A 115 13.57 11.34 -4.84
C ILE A 115 13.27 10.23 -3.84
N THR A 116 13.69 10.39 -2.59
CA THR A 116 13.44 9.40 -1.52
C THR A 116 11.95 9.30 -1.21
N GLU A 117 11.26 10.43 -1.14
CA GLU A 117 9.80 10.49 -0.98
C GLU A 117 9.06 9.80 -2.15
N ARG A 118 9.46 10.07 -3.40
CA ARG A 118 8.88 9.40 -4.58
C ARG A 118 9.10 7.90 -4.55
N CYS A 119 10.30 7.44 -4.19
CA CYS A 119 10.57 6.02 -3.99
C CYS A 119 9.73 5.41 -2.87
N ALA A 120 9.40 6.17 -1.82
CA ALA A 120 8.56 5.71 -0.73
C ALA A 120 7.06 5.66 -1.09
N LEU A 121 6.61 6.46 -2.06
CA LEU A 121 5.21 6.63 -2.50
C LEU A 121 4.83 5.84 -3.74
N TYR A 122 5.55 6.06 -4.84
CA TYR A 122 5.12 5.65 -6.17
C TYR A 122 5.03 4.14 -6.36
N PRO A 123 5.92 3.30 -5.79
CA PRO A 123 5.79 1.85 -5.91
C PRO A 123 4.44 1.33 -5.41
N PHE A 124 3.88 1.92 -4.34
CA PHE A 124 2.57 1.57 -3.85
C PHE A 124 1.46 1.95 -4.84
N ILE A 125 1.52 3.15 -5.43
CA ILE A 125 0.54 3.63 -6.42
C ILE A 125 0.55 2.71 -7.65
N VAL A 126 1.73 2.41 -8.18
CA VAL A 126 1.89 1.48 -9.31
C VAL A 126 1.36 0.10 -8.94
N TRP A 127 1.68 -0.39 -7.74
CA TRP A 127 1.19 -1.66 -7.25
C TRP A 127 -0.34 -1.71 -7.18
N VAL A 128 -1.01 -0.68 -6.65
CA VAL A 128 -2.49 -0.62 -6.57
C VAL A 128 -3.13 -0.79 -7.95
N VAL A 129 -2.60 -0.14 -8.98
CA VAL A 129 -3.09 -0.28 -10.37
C VAL A 129 -2.95 -1.72 -10.84
N THR A 130 -1.77 -2.31 -10.68
CA THR A 130 -1.53 -3.70 -11.09
C THR A 130 -2.36 -4.71 -10.30
N ALA A 131 -2.53 -4.49 -9.00
CA ALA A 131 -3.34 -5.34 -8.12
C ALA A 131 -4.82 -5.30 -8.50
N GLY A 132 -5.35 -4.10 -8.80
CA GLY A 132 -6.72 -3.93 -9.30
C GLY A 132 -6.95 -4.68 -10.62
N PHE A 133 -6.03 -4.51 -11.58
CA PHE A 133 -6.12 -5.22 -12.86
C PHE A 133 -6.05 -6.74 -12.68
N SER A 134 -5.12 -7.24 -11.86
CA SER A 134 -5.00 -8.67 -11.55
C SER A 134 -6.26 -9.22 -10.87
N ALA A 135 -6.86 -8.47 -9.94
CA ALA A 135 -8.09 -8.87 -9.27
C ALA A 135 -9.29 -8.96 -10.23
N LEU A 136 -9.43 -7.99 -11.14
CA LEU A 136 -10.48 -8.01 -12.16
C LEU A 136 -10.31 -9.19 -13.12
N ARG A 137 -9.08 -9.44 -13.58
CA ARG A 137 -8.76 -10.57 -14.47
C ARG A 137 -9.04 -11.91 -13.79
N ALA A 138 -8.68 -12.07 -12.51
CA ALA A 138 -8.93 -13.30 -11.76
C ALA A 138 -10.43 -13.58 -11.64
N ARG A 139 -11.24 -12.57 -11.31
CA ARG A 139 -12.69 -12.70 -11.20
C ARG A 139 -13.35 -13.02 -12.54
N ALA A 140 -12.92 -12.39 -13.62
CA ALA A 140 -13.44 -12.68 -14.96
C ALA A 140 -13.21 -14.15 -15.35
N TRP A 141 -12.04 -14.70 -14.98
CA TRP A 141 -11.72 -16.11 -15.22
C TRP A 141 -12.63 -17.07 -14.45
N GLU A 142 -12.98 -16.74 -13.20
CA GLU A 142 -13.90 -17.54 -12.37
C GLU A 142 -15.34 -17.54 -12.89
N THR A 143 -15.74 -16.51 -13.65
CA THR A 143 -17.11 -16.34 -14.16
C THR A 143 -17.32 -16.82 -15.61
N SER A 144 -16.26 -17.26 -16.30
CA SER A 144 -16.37 -17.75 -17.68
C SER A 144 -17.07 -19.12 -17.73
N PRO A 145 -18.04 -19.35 -18.65
CA PRO A 145 -18.82 -20.59 -18.73
C PRO A 145 -18.01 -21.83 -19.17
N GLU A 146 -16.74 -21.65 -19.54
CA GLU A 146 -15.82 -22.69 -20.02
C GLU A 146 -14.98 -23.33 -18.89
N THR A 147 -15.40 -23.22 -17.62
CA THR A 147 -14.73 -23.96 -16.54
C THR A 147 -14.95 -25.47 -16.77
N PRO A 148 -13.89 -26.29 -16.92
CA PRO A 148 -14.04 -27.74 -17.00
C PRO A 148 -14.64 -28.35 -15.73
#